data_AF-A0A973BUX1-F1
#
_entry.id   AF-A0A973BUX1-F1
#
_cell.length_a   1.000
_cell.length_b   1.000
_cell.length_c   1.000
_cell.angle_alpha   90.00
_cell.angle_beta   90.00
_cell.angle_gamma   90.00
#
_symmetry.space_group_name_H-M   'P 1'
#
loop_
_entity.id
_entity.type
_entity.pdbx_description
1 polymer ?
#
loop_
_entity_poly.entity_id
_entity_poly.type
_entity_poly.pdbx_seq_one_letter_code
_entity_poly.pdbx_strand_id
1 'polypeptide(L)'
;MSGTDLVADARRMAGYHAVESALFVVTGRWIQHYDEPSLRTRIAVWNHHHAEHAARWAARYPTIEELPPIDAAVPATSVAAIEAVTGLGSLASSVLPRLADAYRDFAELVDPRLDGPTARILDRVRTDIEVQVAEMQAIAVSTGSAGTAPTPAVTTALADLLP
;
A
#
# COMPACT_ATOMS: atom_id res chain seq x y z
N MET A 1 -0.17 13.24 -23.05
CA MET A 1 -0.25 11.80 -22.79
C MET A 1 -0.42 11.05 -24.10
N SER A 2 0.58 10.25 -24.47
CA SER A 2 0.40 9.18 -25.46
C SER A 2 -0.52 8.10 -24.86
N GLY A 3 -1.21 7.30 -25.67
CA GLY A 3 -2.00 6.16 -25.16
C GLY A 3 -1.18 5.16 -24.32
N THR A 4 0.14 5.10 -24.53
CA THR A 4 1.08 4.27 -23.74
C THR A 4 1.25 4.77 -22.29
N ASP A 5 1.07 6.06 -22.06
CA ASP A 5 1.20 6.73 -20.75
C ASP A 5 0.02 6.34 -19.84
N LEU A 6 -1.19 6.31 -20.43
CA LEU A 6 -2.42 6.01 -19.71
C LEU A 6 -2.49 4.56 -19.19
N VAL A 7 -2.04 3.58 -19.98
CA VAL A 7 -2.03 2.17 -19.56
C VAL A 7 -1.02 1.95 -18.44
N ALA A 8 0.14 2.59 -18.51
CA ALA A 8 1.14 2.52 -17.45
C ALA A 8 0.63 3.14 -16.14
N ASP A 9 -0.03 4.30 -16.22
CA ASP A 9 -0.64 4.95 -15.06
C ASP A 9 -1.80 4.13 -14.48
N ALA A 10 -2.68 3.58 -15.34
CA ALA A 10 -3.75 2.70 -14.90
C ALA A 10 -3.22 1.48 -14.14
N ARG A 11 -2.15 0.85 -14.65
CA ARG A 11 -1.49 -0.28 -13.98
C ARG A 11 -0.93 0.15 -12.61
N ARG A 12 -0.30 1.32 -12.54
CA ARG A 12 0.25 1.86 -11.29
C ARG A 12 -0.86 2.13 -10.26
N MET A 13 -1.97 2.75 -10.68
CA MET A 13 -3.14 3.00 -9.83
C MET A 13 -3.78 1.71 -9.33
N ALA A 14 -3.94 0.71 -10.20
CA ALA A 14 -4.44 -0.61 -9.81
C ALA A 14 -3.50 -1.31 -8.81
N GLY A 15 -2.19 -1.21 -9.04
CA GLY A 15 -1.16 -1.68 -8.13
C GLY A 15 -1.26 -1.11 -6.73
N TYR A 16 -1.28 0.21 -6.60
CA TYR A 16 -1.44 0.87 -5.29
C TYR A 16 -2.77 0.56 -4.64
N HIS A 17 -3.87 0.58 -5.41
CA HIS A 17 -5.18 0.20 -4.90
C HIS A 17 -5.14 -1.21 -4.30
N ALA A 18 -4.55 -2.17 -5.01
CA ALA A 18 -4.47 -3.56 -4.59
C ALA A 18 -3.64 -3.74 -3.31
N VAL A 19 -2.48 -3.08 -3.22
CA VAL A 19 -1.63 -3.15 -2.02
C VAL A 19 -2.32 -2.50 -0.82
N GLU A 20 -2.90 -1.31 -0.98
CA GLU A 20 -3.61 -0.60 0.09
C GLU A 20 -4.85 -1.38 0.54
N SER A 21 -5.62 -1.97 -0.38
CA SER A 21 -6.75 -2.84 -0.05
C SER A 21 -6.31 -4.09 0.73
N ALA A 22 -5.20 -4.73 0.35
CA ALA A 22 -4.64 -5.85 1.09
C ALA A 22 -4.20 -5.43 2.50
N LEU A 23 -3.55 -4.27 2.64
CA LEU A 23 -3.13 -3.73 3.93
C LEU A 23 -4.33 -3.35 4.82
N PHE A 24 -5.42 -2.85 4.23
CA PHE A 24 -6.69 -2.66 4.94
C PHE A 24 -7.22 -4.00 5.48
N VAL A 25 -7.24 -5.05 4.67
CA VAL A 25 -7.68 -6.38 5.13
C VAL A 25 -6.79 -6.93 6.25
N VAL A 26 -5.47 -6.85 6.11
CA VAL A 26 -4.49 -7.32 7.10
C VAL A 26 -4.64 -6.60 8.42
N THR A 27 -4.62 -5.27 8.39
CA THR A 27 -4.73 -4.45 9.60
C THR A 27 -6.10 -4.59 10.26
N GLY A 28 -7.18 -4.74 9.48
CA GLY A 28 -8.53 -4.98 9.99
C GLY A 28 -8.65 -6.30 10.76
N ARG A 29 -8.01 -7.36 10.27
CA ARG A 29 -7.93 -8.65 11.01
C ARG A 29 -7.21 -8.48 12.35
N TRP A 30 -6.12 -7.71 12.38
CA TRP A 30 -5.33 -7.51 13.61
C TRP A 30 -6.05 -6.76 14.73
N ILE A 31 -6.96 -5.83 14.42
CA ILE A 31 -7.73 -5.08 15.44
C ILE A 31 -8.46 -6.04 16.41
N GLN A 32 -8.82 -7.23 15.94
CA GLN A 32 -9.52 -8.27 16.71
C GLN A 32 -8.59 -9.15 17.55
N HIS A 33 -7.28 -9.12 17.30
CA HIS A 33 -6.31 -10.04 17.88
C HIS A 33 -5.38 -9.42 18.94
N TYR A 34 -5.22 -8.10 18.94
CA TYR A 34 -4.40 -7.41 19.95
C TYR A 34 -5.27 -6.96 21.13
N ASP A 35 -4.87 -7.32 22.35
CA ASP A 35 -5.60 -6.93 23.57
C ASP A 35 -5.23 -5.52 24.07
N GLU A 36 -4.01 -5.07 23.76
CA GLU A 36 -3.46 -3.79 24.21
C GLU A 36 -4.24 -2.60 23.58
N PRO A 37 -4.99 -1.78 24.35
CA PRO A 37 -5.88 -0.76 23.80
C PRO A 37 -5.16 0.32 22.99
N SER A 38 -3.95 0.69 23.43
CA SER A 38 -3.12 1.70 22.76
C SER A 38 -2.69 1.22 21.37
N LEU A 39 -2.31 -0.05 21.25
CA LEU A 39 -1.94 -0.68 19.99
C LEU A 39 -3.15 -0.85 19.07
N ARG A 40 -4.30 -1.31 19.59
CA ARG A 40 -5.53 -1.41 18.81
C ARG A 40 -5.94 -0.08 18.19
N THR A 41 -5.82 1.01 18.94
CA THR A 41 -6.12 2.36 18.44
C THR A 41 -5.22 2.74 17.27
N ARG A 42 -3.90 2.48 17.38
CA ARG A 42 -2.96 2.72 16.26
C ARG A 42 -3.29 1.87 15.04
N ILE A 43 -3.56 0.59 15.22
CA ILE A 43 -3.95 -0.30 14.13
C ILE A 43 -5.24 0.18 13.46
N ALA A 44 -6.22 0.67 14.23
CA ALA A 44 -7.44 1.25 13.67
C ALA A 44 -7.18 2.49 12.83
N VAL A 45 -6.23 3.35 13.24
CA VAL A 45 -5.79 4.50 12.43
C VAL A 45 -5.14 4.05 11.12
N TRP A 46 -4.17 3.13 11.19
CA TRP A 46 -3.51 2.61 9.99
C TRP A 46 -4.50 1.93 9.04
N ASN A 47 -5.43 1.12 9.60
CA ASN A 47 -6.50 0.49 8.85
C ASN A 47 -7.36 1.50 8.10
N HIS A 48 -7.77 2.56 8.80
CA HIS A 48 -8.54 3.64 8.20
C HIS A 48 -7.76 4.33 7.07
N HIS A 49 -6.48 4.63 7.28
CA HIS A 49 -5.63 5.23 6.25
C HIS A 49 -5.56 4.35 5.00
N HIS A 50 -5.29 3.05 5.13
CA HIS A 50 -5.26 2.12 4.00
C HIS A 50 -6.59 2.07 3.22
N ALA A 51 -7.73 2.09 3.92
CA ALA A 51 -9.03 2.18 3.26
C ALA A 51 -9.21 3.49 2.47
N GLU A 52 -8.82 4.62 3.06
CA GLU A 52 -8.87 5.92 2.38
C GLU A 52 -7.93 5.96 1.17
N HIS A 53 -6.71 5.41 1.30
CA HIS A 53 -5.72 5.36 0.23
C HIS A 53 -6.23 4.52 -0.94
N ALA A 54 -6.72 3.31 -0.66
CA ALA A 54 -7.31 2.43 -1.67
C ALA A 54 -8.45 3.12 -2.42
N ALA A 55 -9.34 3.81 -1.70
CA ALA A 55 -10.45 4.55 -2.30
C ALA A 55 -9.97 5.72 -3.19
N ARG A 56 -8.91 6.43 -2.80
CA ARG A 56 -8.31 7.49 -3.62
C ARG A 56 -7.74 6.95 -4.92
N TRP A 57 -7.04 5.82 -4.89
CA TRP A 57 -6.51 5.21 -6.11
C TRP A 57 -7.60 4.67 -7.02
N ALA A 58 -8.64 4.04 -6.45
CA ALA A 58 -9.81 3.62 -7.20
C ALA A 58 -10.50 4.81 -7.89
N ALA A 59 -10.63 5.95 -7.22
CA ALA A 59 -11.23 7.16 -7.79
C ALA A 59 -10.36 7.82 -8.88
N ARG A 60 -9.06 7.50 -8.95
CA ARG A 60 -8.15 8.00 -10.00
C ARG A 60 -8.06 7.05 -11.18
N TYR A 61 -8.42 5.77 -11.00
CA TYR A 61 -8.36 4.77 -12.06
C TYR A 61 -9.19 5.20 -13.29
N PRO A 62 -8.61 5.19 -14.51
CA PRO A 62 -9.31 5.70 -15.68
C PRO A 62 -10.53 4.85 -16.02
N THR A 63 -11.67 5.51 -16.23
CA THR A 63 -12.90 4.86 -16.72
C THR A 63 -12.93 4.89 -18.25
N ILE A 64 -12.20 3.96 -18.90
CA ILE A 64 -12.26 3.74 -20.36
C ILE A 64 -12.62 2.29 -20.65
N GLU A 65 -13.29 2.04 -21.78
CA GLU A 65 -13.87 0.73 -22.13
C GLU A 65 -12.80 -0.36 -22.27
N GLU A 66 -11.60 0.01 -22.70
CA GLU A 66 -10.49 -0.91 -22.97
C GLU A 66 -9.77 -1.38 -21.70
N LEU A 67 -10.00 -0.72 -20.56
CA LEU A 67 -9.40 -1.11 -19.29
C LEU A 67 -10.32 -2.06 -18.52
N PRO A 68 -9.77 -3.14 -17.93
CA PRO A 68 -10.55 -4.00 -17.06
C PRO A 68 -10.96 -3.25 -15.79
N PRO A 69 -11.93 -3.78 -15.01
CA PRO A 69 -12.15 -3.31 -13.65
C PRO A 69 -10.83 -3.33 -12.85
N ILE A 70 -10.64 -2.36 -11.95
CA ILE A 70 -9.38 -2.16 -11.22
C ILE A 70 -8.89 -3.44 -10.51
N ASP A 71 -9.80 -4.21 -9.91
CA ASP A 71 -9.48 -5.47 -9.21
C ASP A 71 -9.01 -6.58 -10.16
N ALA A 72 -9.43 -6.54 -11.42
CA ALA A 72 -9.02 -7.47 -12.46
C ALA A 72 -7.74 -7.01 -13.20
N ALA A 73 -7.26 -5.79 -12.93
CA ALA A 73 -6.05 -5.24 -13.54
C ALA A 73 -4.74 -5.74 -12.87
N VAL A 74 -4.85 -6.49 -11.78
CA VAL A 74 -3.72 -7.06 -11.04
C VAL A 74 -3.91 -8.56 -10.75
N PRO A 75 -2.82 -9.34 -10.55
CA PRO A 75 -2.96 -10.74 -10.21
C PRO A 75 -3.49 -10.93 -8.78
N ALA A 76 -4.60 -11.66 -8.63
CA ALA A 76 -5.17 -11.98 -7.31
C ALA A 76 -4.18 -12.74 -6.40
N THR A 77 -3.26 -13.51 -6.98
CA THR A 77 -2.19 -14.20 -6.25
C THR A 77 -1.24 -13.24 -5.54
N SER A 78 -0.98 -12.07 -6.14
CA SER A 78 -0.09 -11.06 -5.57
C SER A 78 -0.77 -10.35 -4.39
N VAL A 79 -2.07 -10.07 -4.51
CA VAL A 79 -2.89 -9.56 -3.39
C VAL A 79 -2.91 -10.55 -2.24
N ALA A 80 -3.19 -11.82 -2.52
CA ALA A 80 -3.22 -12.87 -1.51
C ALA A 80 -1.88 -13.06 -0.79
N ALA A 81 -0.76 -12.89 -1.49
CA ALA A 81 0.57 -12.96 -0.88
C ALA A 81 0.81 -11.84 0.14
N ILE A 82 0.31 -10.63 -0.11
CA ILE A 82 0.37 -9.51 0.85
C ILE A 82 -0.58 -9.79 2.03
N GLU A 83 -1.80 -10.27 1.78
CA GLU A 83 -2.74 -10.62 2.84
C GLU A 83 -2.26 -11.74 3.77
N ALA A 84 -1.37 -12.60 3.28
CA ALA A 84 -0.76 -13.67 4.06
C ALA A 84 0.38 -13.18 4.99
N VAL A 85 0.78 -11.91 4.91
CA VAL A 85 1.80 -11.36 5.81
C VAL A 85 1.25 -11.28 7.23
N THR A 86 1.93 -11.97 8.13
CA THR A 86 1.59 -11.99 9.55
C THR A 86 2.64 -11.24 10.37
N GLY A 87 2.16 -10.42 11.31
CA GLY A 87 3.01 -9.75 12.30
C GLY A 87 3.48 -8.35 11.87
N LEU A 88 3.54 -7.46 12.85
CA LEU A 88 3.94 -6.05 12.68
C LEU A 88 5.37 -5.94 12.14
N GLY A 89 6.30 -6.71 12.70
CA GLY A 89 7.71 -6.68 12.29
C GLY A 89 7.90 -6.97 10.80
N SER A 90 7.26 -8.02 10.29
CA SER A 90 7.34 -8.39 8.87
C SER A 90 6.78 -7.32 7.95
N LEU A 91 5.63 -6.73 8.30
CA LEU A 91 5.03 -5.65 7.50
C LEU A 91 5.94 -4.41 7.45
N ALA A 92 6.49 -4.04 8.62
CA ALA A 92 7.34 -2.88 8.80
C ALA A 92 8.74 -3.02 8.18
N SER A 93 9.21 -4.24 7.98
CA SER A 93 10.52 -4.53 7.39
C SER A 93 10.48 -4.90 5.91
N SER A 94 9.29 -5.15 5.33
CA SER A 94 9.18 -5.62 3.94
C SER A 94 8.15 -4.87 3.10
N VAL A 95 6.86 -4.97 3.44
CA VAL A 95 5.77 -4.45 2.61
C VAL A 95 5.73 -2.93 2.64
N LEU A 96 5.67 -2.34 3.83
CA LEU A 96 5.51 -0.88 3.96
C LEU A 96 6.71 -0.09 3.43
N PRO A 97 7.99 -0.49 3.69
CA PRO A 97 9.12 0.22 3.09
C PRO A 97 9.09 0.19 1.56
N ARG A 98 8.75 -0.95 0.96
CA ARG A 98 8.68 -1.06 -0.51
C ARG A 98 7.55 -0.20 -1.09
N LEU A 99 6.42 -0.14 -0.40
CA LEU A 99 5.32 0.75 -0.77
C LEU A 99 5.70 2.24 -0.63
N ALA A 100 6.39 2.61 0.45
CA ALA A 100 6.89 3.97 0.67
C ALA A 100 7.86 4.40 -0.45
N ASP A 101 8.79 3.53 -0.83
CA ASP A 101 9.71 3.77 -1.94
C ASP A 101 8.93 3.91 -3.26
N ALA A 102 7.97 3.03 -3.54
CA ALA A 102 7.16 3.13 -4.75
C ALA A 102 6.35 4.44 -4.83
N TYR A 103 5.84 4.96 -3.71
CA TYR A 103 5.19 6.27 -3.70
C TYR A 103 6.18 7.42 -3.90
N ARG A 104 7.40 7.30 -3.37
CA ARG A 104 8.47 8.29 -3.59
C ARG A 104 8.86 8.34 -5.06
N ASP A 105 9.11 7.18 -5.66
CA ASP A 105 9.47 7.05 -7.07
C ASP A 105 8.38 7.65 -7.98
N PHE A 106 7.10 7.41 -7.67
CA PHE A 106 6.02 8.00 -8.46
C PHE A 106 5.88 9.51 -8.24
N ALA A 107 6.13 10.02 -7.03
CA ALA A 107 6.12 11.45 -6.78
C ALA A 107 7.18 12.20 -7.60
N GLU A 108 8.31 11.57 -7.92
CA GLU A 108 9.34 12.15 -8.79
C GLU A 108 8.90 12.27 -10.26
N LEU A 109 7.91 11.48 -10.70
CA LEU A 109 7.38 11.48 -12.06
C LEU A 109 6.23 12.48 -12.27
N VAL A 110 5.59 12.94 -11.21
CA VAL A 110 4.40 13.79 -11.28
C VAL A 110 4.77 15.27 -11.21
N ASP A 111 4.45 16.04 -12.26
CA ASP A 111 4.54 17.51 -12.21
C ASP A 111 3.31 18.07 -11.45
N PRO A 112 3.49 18.72 -10.28
CA PRO A 112 2.39 19.26 -9.50
C PRO A 112 1.58 20.36 -10.20
N ARG A 113 2.14 21.00 -11.24
CA ARG A 113 1.43 22.00 -12.05
C ARG A 113 0.49 21.37 -13.06
N LEU A 114 0.81 20.17 -13.54
CA LEU A 114 0.02 19.44 -14.54
C LEU A 114 -0.96 18.47 -13.88
N ASP A 115 -0.57 17.83 -12.77
CA ASP A 115 -1.41 16.90 -12.00
C ASP A 115 -1.28 17.14 -10.48
N GLY A 116 -1.65 18.36 -10.07
CA GLY A 116 -1.71 18.74 -8.66
C GLY A 116 -2.57 17.81 -7.78
N PRO A 117 -3.71 17.28 -8.24
CA PRO A 117 -4.47 16.29 -7.48
C PRO A 117 -3.66 15.02 -7.14
N THR A 118 -2.97 14.41 -8.10
CA THR A 118 -2.14 13.22 -7.83
C THR A 118 -0.96 13.57 -6.92
N ALA A 119 -0.29 14.70 -7.15
CA ALA A 119 0.80 15.15 -6.28
C ALA A 119 0.38 15.27 -4.80
N ARG A 120 -0.83 15.79 -4.53
CA ARG A 120 -1.39 15.88 -3.16
C ARG A 120 -1.75 14.52 -2.56
N ILE A 121 -2.25 13.59 -3.37
CA ILE A 121 -2.50 12.22 -2.89
C ILE A 121 -1.18 11.57 -2.48
N LEU A 122 -0.15 11.67 -3.32
CA LEU A 122 1.16 11.09 -3.06
C LEU A 122 1.82 11.66 -1.80
N ASP A 123 1.77 12.97 -1.61
CA ASP A 123 2.34 13.60 -0.41
C ASP A 123 1.67 13.11 0.89
N ARG A 124 0.33 13.05 0.90
CA ARG A 124 -0.43 12.55 2.05
C ARG A 124 -0.12 11.08 2.32
N VAL A 125 -0.31 10.23 1.31
CA VAL A 125 -0.17 8.78 1.45
C VAL A 125 1.26 8.42 1.87
N ARG A 126 2.29 9.04 1.27
CA ARG A 126 3.68 8.84 1.67
C ARG A 126 3.89 9.19 3.14
N THR A 127 3.42 10.35 3.59
CA THR A 127 3.56 10.79 4.98
C THR A 127 2.92 9.78 5.94
N ASP A 128 1.71 9.33 5.64
CA ASP A 128 0.99 8.36 6.47
C ASP A 128 1.73 7.00 6.53
N ILE A 129 2.27 6.51 5.41
CA ILE A 129 3.05 5.27 5.35
C ILE A 129 4.39 5.41 6.09
N GLU A 130 5.12 6.51 5.93
CA GLU A 130 6.41 6.74 6.60
C GLU A 130 6.26 6.78 8.13
N VAL A 131 5.20 7.45 8.62
CA VAL A 131 4.85 7.44 10.05
C VAL A 131 4.54 6.03 10.52
N GLN A 132 3.70 5.29 9.79
CA GLN A 132 3.34 3.92 10.14
C GLN A 132 4.55 2.99 10.18
N VAL A 133 5.49 3.09 9.23
CA VAL A 133 6.74 2.31 9.23
C VAL A 133 7.51 2.57 10.52
N ALA A 134 7.74 3.83 10.87
CA ALA A 134 8.49 4.21 12.07
C ALA A 134 7.81 3.70 13.35
N GLU A 135 6.49 3.85 13.46
CA GLU A 135 5.72 3.37 14.61
C GLU A 135 5.77 1.84 14.75
N MET A 136 5.56 1.10 13.65
CA MET A 136 5.60 -0.36 13.69
C MET A 136 7.00 -0.89 13.99
N GLN A 137 8.05 -0.27 13.46
CA GLN A 137 9.44 -0.62 13.80
C GLN A 137 9.73 -0.41 15.28
N ALA A 138 9.30 0.72 15.86
CA ALA A 138 9.46 0.98 17.29
C ALA A 138 8.74 -0.07 18.16
N ILE A 139 7.53 -0.48 17.76
CA ILE A 139 6.75 -1.54 18.45
C ILE A 139 7.42 -2.91 18.28
N ALA A 140 7.91 -3.23 17.09
CA ALA A 140 8.60 -4.48 16.80
C ALA A 140 9.85 -4.64 17.68
N VAL A 141 10.64 -3.57 17.82
CA VAL A 141 11.82 -3.54 18.70
C VAL A 141 11.43 -3.72 20.17
N SER A 142 10.39 -3.03 20.65
CA SER A 142 9.99 -3.11 22.07
C SER A 142 9.38 -4.46 22.47
N THR A 143 8.79 -5.18 21.51
CA THR A 143 8.13 -6.48 21.73
C THR A 143 9.02 -7.68 21.40
N GLY A 144 10.24 -7.46 20.91
CA GLY A 144 11.12 -8.54 20.45
C GLY A 144 10.63 -9.24 19.19
N SER A 145 9.63 -8.69 18.50
CA SER A 145 9.11 -9.19 17.23
C SER A 145 10.00 -8.67 16.10
N ALA A 146 11.18 -9.27 15.95
CA ALA A 146 12.08 -8.91 14.85
C ALA A 146 11.40 -9.14 13.49
N GLY A 147 11.64 -8.22 12.55
CA GLY A 147 11.15 -8.37 11.18
C GLY A 147 11.74 -9.62 10.54
N THR A 148 10.87 -10.48 9.98
CA THR A 148 11.33 -11.60 9.16
C THR A 148 11.58 -11.09 7.75
N ALA A 149 12.59 -11.64 7.07
CA ALA A 149 12.80 -11.35 5.65
C ALA A 149 11.51 -11.66 4.86
N PRO A 150 11.14 -10.83 3.86
CA PRO A 150 9.98 -11.12 3.03
C PRO A 150 10.10 -12.52 2.42
N THR A 151 9.00 -13.24 2.39
CA THR A 151 8.96 -14.50 1.64
C THR A 151 9.11 -14.19 0.15
N PRO A 152 9.64 -15.13 -0.65
CA PRO A 152 9.73 -14.95 -2.10
C PRO A 152 8.38 -14.57 -2.74
N ALA A 153 7.28 -15.12 -2.23
CA ALA A 153 5.93 -14.79 -2.68
C ALA A 153 5.58 -13.31 -2.47
N VAL A 154 5.91 -12.74 -1.30
CA VAL A 154 5.70 -11.31 -1.01
C VAL A 154 6.58 -10.43 -1.89
N THR A 155 7.85 -10.82 -2.09
CA THR A 155 8.77 -10.08 -2.97
C THR A 155 8.27 -10.06 -4.41
N THR A 156 7.86 -11.21 -4.96
CA THR A 156 7.27 -11.30 -6.30
C THR A 156 5.98 -10.49 -6.40
N ALA A 157 5.09 -10.61 -5.41
CA ALA A 157 3.84 -9.86 -5.39
C ALA A 157 4.06 -8.34 -5.43
N LEU A 158 5.00 -7.83 -4.64
CA LEU A 158 5.33 -6.41 -4.64
C LEU A 158 5.95 -5.97 -5.97
N ALA A 159 6.76 -6.81 -6.62
CA ALA A 159 7.30 -6.51 -7.94
C ALA A 159 6.21 -6.51 -9.04
N ASP A 160 5.19 -7.35 -8.92
CA ASP A 160 4.06 -7.38 -9.87
C ASP A 160 3.15 -6.15 -9.73
N LEU A 161 2.94 -5.72 -8.47
CA LEU A 161 1.99 -4.67 -8.10
C LEU A 161 2.59 -3.26 -8.09
N LEU A 162 3.88 -3.11 -7.81
CA LEU A 162 4.55 -1.81 -7.68
C LEU A 162 5.58 -1.64 -8.82
N PRO A 163 5.12 -1.20 -10.01
CA PRO A 163 5.97 -1.02 -11.19
C PRO A 163 6.92 0.18 -11.08
#